data_AF-A0A3M1TBS7-F1
#
_entry.id   AF-A0A3M1TBS7-F1
#
_cell.length_a   1.000
_cell.length_b   1.000
_cell.length_c   1.000
_cell.angle_alpha   90.00
_cell.angle_beta   90.00
_cell.angle_gamma   90.00
#
_symmetry.space_group_name_H-M   'P 1'
#
loop_
_entity.id
_entity.type
_entity.pdbx_description
1 polymer ?
#
loop_
_entity_poly.entity_id
_entity_poly.type
_entity_poly.pdbx_seq_one_letter_code
_entity_poly.pdbx_strand_id
1 'polypeptide(L)'
;MTAREATHLDPWALQEALGGRVEAEAQAHLAECLRCRGELEAWRRLVAELDALEDPCPDERFVPQVLARIEAEPQLAPAPGFFSTLLVLIGGAAAALLALLFAVGPEALPQLAAGAGRALVGLVSADALLRAVAAALPSPVVLLFVAAQAALLLLLCFAWRRLAGGEAGTPTEVHP
;
A
#
# COMPACT_ATOMS: atom_id res chain seq x y z
N MET A 1 38.91 32.60 2.16
CA MET A 1 38.73 31.56 1.13
C MET A 1 37.72 30.57 1.67
N THR A 2 36.45 30.86 1.41
CA THR A 2 35.28 30.20 1.97
C THR A 2 35.02 28.89 1.25
N ALA A 3 34.90 27.83 2.04
CA ALA A 3 34.44 26.49 1.67
C ALA A 3 32.96 26.53 1.22
N ARG A 4 32.74 27.00 -0.01
CA ARG A 4 31.55 26.66 -0.77
C ARG A 4 31.99 25.54 -1.69
N GLU A 5 32.10 24.34 -1.11
CA GLU A 5 32.18 23.11 -1.87
C GLU A 5 30.97 23.14 -2.79
N ALA A 6 31.21 23.47 -4.06
CA ALA A 6 30.18 23.82 -5.01
C ALA A 6 29.29 22.60 -5.18
N THR A 7 28.14 22.62 -4.51
CA THR A 7 27.15 21.55 -4.56
C THR A 7 26.74 21.43 -6.01
N HIS A 8 27.17 20.35 -6.66
CA HIS A 8 26.77 20.01 -8.01
C HIS A 8 25.25 19.86 -8.06
N LEU A 9 24.67 20.06 -9.24
CA LEU A 9 23.27 19.73 -9.45
C LEU A 9 23.03 18.26 -9.08
N ASP A 10 21.90 18.00 -8.42
CA ASP A 10 21.48 16.64 -8.19
C ASP A 10 21.11 15.94 -9.52
N PRO A 11 21.14 14.60 -9.57
CA PRO A 11 20.86 13.87 -10.80
C PRO A 11 19.48 14.15 -11.41
N TRP A 12 18.48 14.50 -10.60
CA TRP A 12 17.13 14.79 -11.08
C TRP A 12 17.09 16.13 -11.82
N ALA A 13 17.73 17.17 -11.29
CA ALA A 13 17.86 18.46 -11.97
C ALA A 13 18.61 18.34 -13.32
N LEU A 14 19.64 17.48 -13.40
CA LEU A 14 20.32 17.17 -14.66
C LEU A 14 19.41 16.45 -15.66
N GLN A 15 18.60 15.50 -15.20
CA GLN A 15 17.64 14.77 -16.04
C GLN A 15 16.55 15.70 -16.61
N GLU A 16 16.03 16.62 -15.81
CA GLU A 16 15.06 17.62 -16.25
C GLU A 16 15.68 18.58 -17.28
N ALA A 17 16.93 19.01 -17.07
CA ALA A 17 17.68 19.81 -18.05
C ALA A 17 17.96 19.05 -19.37
N LEU A 18 18.15 17.72 -19.31
CA LEU A 18 18.27 16.87 -20.49
C LEU A 18 16.96 16.82 -21.28
N GLY A 19 15.82 16.74 -20.58
CA GLY A 19 14.47 16.78 -21.16
C GLY A 19 14.00 18.18 -21.59
N GLY A 20 14.86 19.20 -21.52
CA GLY A 20 14.54 20.58 -21.92
C GLY A 20 13.72 21.37 -20.90
N ARG A 21 13.47 20.82 -19.71
CA ARG A 21 12.77 21.49 -18.60
C ARG A 21 13.78 21.94 -17.55
N VAL A 22 14.45 23.07 -17.78
CA VAL A 22 15.45 23.59 -16.85
C VAL A 22 14.90 24.80 -16.10
N GLU A 23 14.98 24.77 -14.77
CA GLU A 23 14.69 25.95 -13.94
C GLU A 23 15.80 27.00 -14.08
N ALA A 24 15.47 28.28 -13.86
CA ALA A 24 16.42 29.39 -14.05
C ALA A 24 17.69 29.23 -13.19
N GLU A 25 17.56 28.69 -11.97
CA GLU A 25 18.70 28.46 -11.07
C GLU A 25 19.63 27.35 -11.60
N ALA A 26 19.06 26.24 -12.08
CA ALA A 26 19.82 25.16 -12.69
C ALA A 26 20.52 25.62 -13.98
N GLN A 27 19.86 26.46 -14.78
CA GLN A 27 20.45 27.06 -15.98
C GLN A 27 21.63 27.97 -15.64
N ALA A 28 21.50 28.82 -14.61
CA ALA A 28 22.60 29.66 -14.12
C ALA A 28 23.77 28.80 -13.62
N HIS A 29 23.50 27.73 -12.86
CA HIS A 29 24.54 26.81 -12.41
C HIS A 29 25.26 26.12 -13.60
N LEU A 30 24.53 25.64 -14.61
CA LEU A 30 25.13 25.03 -15.81
C LEU A 30 25.99 26.03 -16.60
N ALA A 31 25.70 27.33 -16.52
CA ALA A 31 26.51 28.39 -17.12
C ALA A 31 27.85 28.63 -16.38
N GLU A 32 27.94 28.26 -15.11
CA GLU A 32 29.14 28.46 -14.27
C GLU A 32 29.94 27.16 -14.02
N CYS A 33 29.26 26.03 -13.84
CA CYS A 33 29.88 24.76 -13.45
C CYS A 33 30.24 23.89 -14.67
N LEU A 34 31.53 23.82 -15.01
CA LEU A 34 32.04 23.02 -16.12
C LEU A 34 31.78 21.52 -15.96
N ARG A 35 31.78 20.99 -14.73
CA ARG A 35 31.54 19.56 -14.49
C ARG A 35 30.10 19.17 -14.82
N CYS A 36 29.11 19.87 -14.26
CA CYS A 36 27.69 19.59 -14.55
C CYS A 36 27.36 19.79 -16.03
N ARG A 37 28.00 20.77 -16.69
CA ARG A 37 27.88 20.94 -18.15
C ARG A 37 28.44 19.76 -18.92
N GLY A 38 29.65 19.29 -18.57
CA GLY A 38 30.27 18.14 -19.21
C GLY A 38 29.46 16.85 -19.04
N GLU A 39 28.88 16.64 -17.85
CA GLU A 39 27.96 15.54 -17.59
C GLU A 39 26.70 15.65 -18.48
N LEU A 40 26.05 16.83 -18.53
CA LEU A 40 24.88 17.05 -19.38
C LEU A 40 25.19 16.84 -20.88
N GLU A 41 26.33 17.32 -21.36
CA GLU A 41 26.78 17.10 -22.75
C GLU A 41 27.09 15.64 -23.05
N ALA A 42 27.60 14.88 -22.08
CA ALA A 42 27.78 13.43 -22.22
C ALA A 42 26.43 12.72 -22.34
N TRP A 43 25.46 13.06 -21.50
CA TRP A 43 24.10 12.51 -21.58
C TRP A 43 23.40 12.87 -22.89
N ARG A 44 23.52 14.12 -23.37
CA ARG A 44 22.96 14.55 -24.66
C ARG A 44 23.53 13.75 -25.84
N ARG A 45 24.84 13.49 -25.82
CA ARG A 45 25.48 12.64 -26.85
C ARG A 45 24.97 11.20 -26.78
N LEU A 46 24.88 10.63 -25.58
CA LEU A 46 24.34 9.27 -25.40
C LEU A 46 22.90 9.15 -25.89
N VAL A 47 22.03 10.12 -25.57
CA VAL A 47 20.65 10.14 -26.08
C VAL A 47 20.63 10.25 -27.60
N ALA A 48 21.45 11.12 -28.19
CA ALA A 48 21.54 11.23 -29.64
C ALA A 48 22.06 9.94 -30.31
N GLU A 49 22.98 9.22 -29.67
CA GLU A 49 23.44 7.91 -30.14
C GLU A 49 22.34 6.84 -30.04
N LEU A 50 21.55 6.85 -28.97
CA LEU A 50 20.40 5.95 -28.79
C LEU A 50 19.28 6.25 -29.81
N ASP A 51 18.97 7.53 -30.04
CA ASP A 51 17.97 7.97 -31.03
C ASP A 51 18.41 7.66 -32.47
N ALA A 52 19.72 7.52 -32.71
CA ALA A 52 20.28 7.13 -34.00
C ALA A 52 20.25 5.61 -34.25
N LEU A 53 19.97 4.79 -33.21
CA LEU A 53 19.74 3.37 -33.39
C LEU A 53 18.42 3.18 -34.14
N GLU A 54 18.42 2.28 -35.13
CA GLU A 54 17.20 1.92 -35.83
C GLU A 54 16.20 1.32 -34.83
N ASP A 55 14.98 1.86 -34.78
CA ASP A 55 13.92 1.31 -33.96
C ASP A 55 13.73 -0.16 -34.36
N PRO A 56 13.97 -1.12 -33.45
CA PRO A 56 13.81 -2.52 -33.78
C PRO A 56 12.31 -2.75 -34.04
N CYS A 57 11.95 -2.88 -35.33
CA CYS A 57 10.59 -3.24 -35.70
C CYS A 57 10.35 -4.66 -35.17
N PRO A 58 9.41 -4.86 -34.24
CA PRO A 58 9.13 -6.18 -33.72
C PRO A 58 8.61 -7.08 -34.85
N ASP A 59 9.01 -8.37 -34.85
CA ASP A 59 8.49 -9.39 -35.76
C ASP A 59 6.94 -9.40 -35.70
N GLU A 60 6.28 -9.66 -36.83
CA GLU A 60 4.80 -9.66 -36.92
C GLU A 60 4.13 -10.60 -35.91
N ARG A 61 4.86 -11.61 -35.40
CA ARG A 61 4.39 -12.55 -34.37
C ARG A 61 4.49 -12.01 -32.95
N PHE A 62 5.18 -10.89 -32.71
CA PHE A 62 5.37 -10.32 -31.37
C PHE A 62 4.03 -10.01 -30.71
N VAL A 63 3.12 -9.33 -31.42
CA VAL A 63 1.80 -8.96 -30.88
C VAL A 63 0.98 -10.21 -30.53
N PRO A 64 0.80 -11.21 -31.43
CA PRO A 64 0.16 -12.46 -31.07
C PRO A 64 0.77 -13.16 -29.86
N GLN A 65 2.10 -13.18 -29.72
CA GLN A 65 2.78 -13.82 -28.60
C GLN A 65 2.53 -13.10 -27.28
N VAL A 66 2.58 -11.77 -27.26
CA VAL A 66 2.28 -10.96 -26.07
C VAL A 66 0.83 -11.16 -25.64
N LEU A 67 -0.11 -11.13 -26.58
CA LEU A 67 -1.53 -11.35 -26.27
C LEU A 67 -1.79 -12.76 -25.76
N ALA A 68 -1.24 -13.78 -26.41
CA ALA A 68 -1.34 -15.16 -25.93
C ALA A 68 -0.77 -15.33 -24.51
N ARG A 69 0.31 -14.61 -24.19
CA ARG A 69 0.87 -14.60 -22.84
C ARG A 69 -0.04 -13.89 -21.82
N ILE A 70 -0.61 -12.74 -22.16
CA ILE A 70 -1.56 -12.01 -21.30
C ILE A 70 -2.80 -12.86 -21.02
N GLU A 71 -3.29 -13.59 -22.02
CA GLU A 71 -4.43 -14.51 -21.87
C GLU A 71 -4.09 -15.75 -21.04
N ALA A 72 -2.86 -16.25 -21.15
CA ALA A 72 -2.38 -17.39 -20.36
C ALA A 72 -1.99 -17.01 -18.92
N GLU A 73 -1.73 -15.74 -18.66
CA GLU A 73 -1.42 -15.27 -17.32
C GLU A 73 -2.67 -15.39 -16.45
N PRO A 74 -2.63 -16.16 -15.35
CA PRO A 74 -3.79 -16.31 -14.50
C PRO A 74 -4.21 -14.92 -14.05
N GLN A 75 -5.43 -14.51 -14.40
CA GLN A 75 -5.97 -13.25 -13.93
C GLN A 75 -5.95 -13.33 -12.41
N LEU A 76 -4.97 -12.65 -11.79
CA LEU A 76 -4.94 -12.53 -10.35
C LEU A 76 -6.29 -11.93 -9.99
N ALA A 77 -7.11 -12.72 -9.27
CA ALA A 77 -8.38 -12.25 -8.77
C ALA A 77 -8.11 -10.89 -8.12
N PRO A 78 -8.86 -9.84 -8.47
CA PRO A 78 -8.59 -8.49 -7.98
C PRO A 78 -8.43 -8.60 -6.48
N ALA A 79 -7.22 -8.29 -5.99
CA ALA A 79 -6.97 -8.30 -4.56
C ALA A 79 -8.09 -7.47 -3.91
N PRO A 80 -8.71 -7.94 -2.81
CA PRO A 80 -9.80 -7.22 -2.19
C PRO A 80 -9.32 -5.79 -1.97
N GLY A 81 -9.95 -4.86 -2.69
CA GLY A 81 -9.49 -3.47 -2.70
C GLY A 81 -9.45 -2.94 -1.27
N PHE A 82 -8.56 -2.01 -0.99
CA PHE A 82 -8.45 -1.36 0.32
C PHE A 82 -9.82 -0.98 0.90
N PHE A 83 -10.74 -0.53 0.06
CA PHE A 83 -12.13 -0.22 0.42
C PHE A 83 -12.96 -1.43 0.87
N SER A 84 -12.81 -2.60 0.25
CA SER A 84 -13.50 -3.83 0.68
C SER A 84 -13.03 -4.25 2.06
N THR A 85 -11.72 -4.23 2.29
CA THR A 85 -11.12 -4.53 3.60
C THR A 85 -11.59 -3.53 4.66
N LEU A 86 -11.60 -2.25 4.31
CA LEU A 86 -12.09 -1.19 5.19
C LEU A 86 -13.58 -1.35 5.53
N LEU A 87 -14.43 -1.67 4.55
CA LEU A 87 -15.85 -1.91 4.77
C LEU A 87 -16.11 -3.13 5.66
N VAL A 88 -15.34 -4.22 5.49
CA VAL A 88 -15.42 -5.39 6.36
C VAL A 88 -15.04 -5.03 7.80
N LEU A 89 -13.98 -4.24 7.98
CA LEU A 89 -13.56 -3.79 9.32
C LEU A 89 -14.59 -2.86 9.97
N ILE A 90 -15.12 -1.88 9.23
CA ILE A 90 -16.16 -0.97 9.72
C ILE A 90 -17.43 -1.74 10.07
N GLY A 91 -17.87 -2.66 9.20
CA GLY A 91 -19.04 -3.50 9.43
C GLY A 91 -18.87 -4.38 10.68
N GLY A 92 -17.71 -4.99 10.86
CA GLY A 92 -17.37 -5.77 12.05
C GLY A 92 -17.36 -4.93 13.33
N ALA A 93 -16.78 -3.73 13.29
CA ALA A 93 -16.76 -2.81 14.42
C ALA A 93 -18.16 -2.30 14.79
N ALA A 94 -18.99 -1.97 13.79
CA ALA A 94 -20.36 -1.53 14.00
C ALA A 94 -21.22 -2.65 14.60
N ALA A 95 -21.10 -3.89 14.09
CA ALA A 95 -21.81 -5.04 14.62
C ALA A 95 -21.39 -5.34 16.07
N ALA A 96 -20.09 -5.26 16.37
CA ALA A 96 -19.55 -5.40 17.72
C ALA A 96 -20.11 -4.34 18.68
N LEU A 97 -20.13 -3.08 18.26
CA LEU A 97 -20.67 -1.98 19.05
C LEU A 97 -22.18 -2.17 19.30
N LEU A 98 -22.94 -2.57 18.28
CA LEU A 98 -24.37 -2.82 18.40
C LEU A 98 -24.66 -3.97 19.38
N ALA A 99 -23.89 -5.07 19.29
CA ALA A 99 -23.99 -6.19 20.22
C ALA A 99 -23.66 -5.78 21.66
N LEU A 100 -22.63 -4.95 21.86
CA LEU A 100 -22.26 -4.40 23.17
C LEU A 100 -23.39 -3.53 23.73
N LEU A 101 -23.94 -2.62 22.93
CA LEU A 101 -25.06 -1.75 23.33
C LEU A 101 -26.30 -2.56 23.71
N PHE A 102 -26.59 -3.63 22.97
CA PHE A 102 -27.70 -4.53 23.28
C PHE A 102 -27.47 -5.30 24.59
N ALA A 103 -26.24 -5.80 24.82
CA ALA A 103 -25.90 -6.55 26.02
C ALA A 103 -25.90 -5.71 27.30
N VAL A 104 -25.52 -4.44 27.21
CA VAL A 104 -25.40 -3.53 28.36
C VAL A 104 -26.76 -2.94 28.77
N GLY A 105 -27.74 -2.94 27.87
CA GLY A 105 -29.10 -2.47 28.14
C GLY A 105 -29.23 -0.93 28.17
N PRO A 106 -30.45 -0.40 27.99
CA PRO A 106 -30.68 1.04 27.80
C PRO A 106 -30.37 1.88 29.06
N GLU A 107 -30.44 1.26 30.25
CA GLU A 107 -30.17 1.91 31.54
C GLU A 107 -28.72 2.40 31.69
N ALA A 108 -27.77 1.78 30.97
CA ALA A 108 -26.34 2.10 31.05
C ALA A 108 -25.83 3.03 29.92
N LEU A 109 -26.67 3.36 28.94
CA LEU A 109 -26.38 4.36 27.89
C LEU A 109 -25.91 5.72 28.43
N PRO A 110 -26.56 6.35 29.44
CA PRO A 110 -26.13 7.67 29.92
C PRO A 110 -24.74 7.64 30.59
N GLN A 111 -24.38 6.53 31.25
CA GLN A 111 -23.07 6.36 31.87
C GLN A 111 -21.97 6.14 30.82
N LEU A 112 -22.27 5.38 29.76
CA LEU A 112 -21.38 5.19 28.62
C LEU A 112 -21.19 6.48 27.82
N ALA A 113 -22.24 7.28 27.60
CA ALA A 113 -22.14 8.57 26.91
C ALA A 113 -21.24 9.56 27.69
N ALA A 114 -21.38 9.62 29.02
CA ALA A 114 -20.55 10.45 29.89
C ALA A 114 -19.08 9.96 29.98
N GLY A 115 -18.83 8.67 29.75
CA GLY A 115 -17.49 8.08 29.65
C GLY A 115 -16.85 8.29 28.27
N ALA A 116 -17.61 8.07 27.20
CA ALA A 116 -17.16 8.22 25.82
C ALA A 116 -16.76 9.66 25.49
N GLY A 117 -17.49 10.65 26.02
CA GLY A 117 -17.08 12.06 25.89
C GLY A 117 -15.72 12.34 26.51
N ARG A 118 -15.40 11.71 27.66
CA ARG A 118 -14.08 11.82 28.30
C ARG A 118 -12.99 11.04 27.56
N ALA A 119 -13.32 9.88 27.00
CA ALA A 119 -12.40 9.06 26.21
C ALA A 119 -12.06 9.70 24.85
N LEU A 120 -13.03 10.34 24.18
CA LEU A 120 -12.80 11.09 22.93
C LEU A 120 -11.89 12.31 23.16
N VAL A 121 -12.05 13.00 24.30
CA VAL A 121 -11.13 14.08 24.72
C VAL A 121 -9.76 13.50 25.11
N GLY A 122 -9.72 12.27 25.64
CA GLY A 122 -8.49 11.55 26.02
C GLY A 122 -7.78 10.80 24.89
N LEU A 123 -8.40 10.66 23.71
CA LEU A 123 -7.87 9.90 22.55
C LEU A 123 -6.61 10.53 21.94
N VAL A 124 -6.19 11.68 22.47
CA VAL A 124 -4.88 12.31 22.20
C VAL A 124 -3.73 11.61 22.96
N SER A 125 -4.00 10.66 23.87
CA SER A 125 -2.96 9.92 24.59
C SER A 125 -3.20 8.42 24.65
N ALA A 126 -2.27 7.64 24.07
CA ALA A 126 -2.29 6.18 24.02
C ALA A 126 -2.39 5.50 25.42
N ASP A 127 -1.94 6.20 26.46
CA ASP A 127 -1.91 5.72 27.84
C ASP A 127 -3.31 5.60 28.48
N ALA A 128 -4.25 6.49 28.11
CA ALA A 128 -5.62 6.42 28.59
C ALA A 128 -6.38 5.22 27.99
N LEU A 129 -6.08 4.89 26.73
CA LEU A 129 -6.64 3.74 26.03
C LEU A 129 -6.20 2.43 26.69
N LEU A 130 -4.90 2.29 26.99
CA LEU A 130 -4.32 1.11 27.63
C LEU A 130 -4.93 0.83 29.01
N ARG A 131 -5.15 1.86 29.84
CA ARG A 131 -5.76 1.68 31.17
C ARG A 131 -7.25 1.32 31.09
N ALA A 132 -7.99 1.90 30.16
CA ALA A 132 -9.41 1.57 29.95
C ALA A 132 -9.58 0.11 29.50
N VAL A 133 -8.72 -0.37 28.59
CA VAL A 133 -8.70 -1.77 28.15
C VAL A 133 -8.32 -2.70 29.31
N ALA A 134 -7.30 -2.36 30.09
CA ALA A 134 -6.86 -3.17 31.23
C ALA A 134 -7.94 -3.31 32.33
N ALA A 135 -8.73 -2.27 32.57
CA ALA A 135 -9.83 -2.29 33.53
C ALA A 135 -11.06 -3.11 33.06
N ALA A 136 -11.24 -3.23 31.75
CA ALA A 136 -12.35 -3.99 31.15
C ALA A 136 -12.06 -5.49 30.98
N LEU A 137 -10.79 -5.89 31.02
CA LEU A 137 -10.33 -7.28 30.85
C LEU A 137 -10.93 -8.34 31.82
N PRO A 138 -11.23 -8.05 33.10
CA PRO A 138 -11.74 -9.08 34.02
C PRO A 138 -13.24 -9.34 33.88
N SER A 139 -13.95 -8.67 32.96
CA SER A 139 -15.36 -8.94 32.71
C SER A 139 -15.52 -10.29 31.97
N PRO A 140 -16.29 -11.25 32.51
CA PRO A 140 -16.53 -12.54 31.85
C PRO A 140 -17.23 -12.38 30.50
N VAL A 141 -17.99 -11.30 30.32
CA VAL A 141 -18.64 -10.95 29.05
C VAL A 141 -17.62 -10.52 28.00
N VAL A 142 -16.60 -9.75 28.39
CA VAL A 142 -15.52 -9.32 27.50
C VAL A 142 -14.66 -10.51 27.08
N LEU A 143 -14.38 -11.44 28.00
CA LEU A 143 -13.67 -12.69 27.69
C LEU A 143 -14.43 -13.56 26.69
N LEU A 144 -15.75 -13.75 26.87
CA LEU A 144 -16.58 -14.50 25.90
C LEU A 144 -16.62 -13.81 24.53
N PHE A 145 -16.68 -12.47 24.51
CA PHE A 145 -16.66 -11.70 23.27
C PHE A 145 -15.33 -11.82 22.52
N VAL A 146 -14.20 -11.70 23.22
CA VAL A 146 -12.86 -11.88 22.65
C VAL A 146 -12.67 -13.32 22.16
N ALA A 147 -13.14 -14.32 22.91
CA ALA A 147 -13.08 -15.72 22.50
C ALA A 147 -13.93 -15.99 21.24
N ALA A 148 -15.13 -15.39 21.15
CA ALA A 148 -16.00 -15.51 19.98
C ALA A 148 -15.38 -14.86 18.74
N GLN A 149 -14.78 -13.67 18.87
CA GLN A 149 -14.06 -13.02 17.77
C GLN A 149 -12.82 -13.80 17.34
N ALA A 150 -12.04 -14.33 18.29
CA ALA A 150 -10.90 -15.19 17.99
C ALA A 150 -11.34 -16.47 17.23
N ALA A 151 -12.44 -17.11 17.65
CA ALA A 151 -12.99 -18.27 16.97
C ALA A 151 -13.47 -17.95 15.54
N LEU A 152 -14.13 -16.81 15.34
CA LEU A 152 -14.57 -16.36 14.02
C LEU A 152 -13.38 -16.10 13.09
N LEU A 153 -12.33 -15.44 13.56
CA LEU A 153 -11.11 -15.19 12.80
C LEU A 153 -10.40 -16.49 12.42
N LEU A 154 -10.34 -17.46 13.33
CA LEU A 154 -9.78 -18.79 13.04
C LEU A 154 -10.58 -19.53 11.97
N LEU A 155 -11.91 -19.46 12.01
CA LEU A 155 -12.78 -20.06 10.98
C LEU A 155 -12.58 -19.39 9.61
N LEU A 156 -12.46 -18.07 9.57
CA LEU A 156 -12.17 -17.33 8.33
C LEU A 156 -10.79 -17.70 7.76
N CYS A 157 -9.75 -17.77 8.59
CA CYS A 157 -8.42 -18.23 8.18
C CYS A 157 -8.45 -19.67 7.64
N PHE A 158 -9.20 -20.56 8.29
CA PHE A 158 -9.33 -21.95 7.84
C PHE A 158 -10.07 -22.05 6.50
N ALA A 159 -11.18 -21.33 6.35
CA ALA A 159 -11.91 -21.27 5.09
C ALA A 159 -11.02 -20.73 3.96
N TRP A 160 -10.24 -19.68 4.24
CA TRP A 160 -9.32 -19.11 3.27
C TRP A 160 -8.21 -20.09 2.87
N ARG A 161 -7.60 -20.79 3.84
CA ARG A 161 -6.59 -21.82 3.55
C ARG A 161 -7.16 -22.96 2.71
N ARG A 162 -8.40 -23.36 2.97
CA ARG A 162 -9.08 -24.40 2.18
C ARG A 162 -9.32 -23.96 0.75
N LEU A 163 -9.72 -22.70 0.53
CA LEU A 163 -9.89 -22.13 -0.79
C LEU A 163 -8.56 -21.99 -1.53
N ALA A 164 -7.51 -21.52 -0.83
CA ALA A 164 -6.17 -21.36 -1.40
C ALA A 164 -5.47 -22.70 -1.70
N GLY A 165 -5.78 -23.76 -0.94
CA GLY A 165 -5.19 -25.09 -1.13
C GLY A 165 -5.95 -26.00 -2.10
N GLY A 166 -7.06 -25.53 -2.68
CA GLY A 166 -7.96 -26.35 -3.51
C GLY A 166 -7.47 -26.61 -4.95
N GLU A 167 -6.37 -26.01 -5.39
CA GLU A 167 -5.92 -26.06 -6.79
C GLU A 167 -4.69 -26.94 -7.05
N ALA A 168 -4.31 -27.83 -6.13
CA ALA A 168 -3.38 -28.92 -6.44
C ALA A 168 -4.12 -30.09 -7.13
N GLY A 169 -4.90 -29.78 -8.17
CA GLY A 169 -5.37 -30.77 -9.12
C GLY A 169 -4.16 -31.25 -9.91
N THR A 170 -3.64 -32.41 -9.56
CA THR A 170 -2.59 -33.09 -10.32
C THR A 170 -3.04 -33.21 -11.77
N PRO A 171 -2.30 -32.66 -12.76
CA PRO A 171 -2.62 -32.87 -14.15
C PRO A 171 -2.61 -34.37 -14.41
N THR A 172 -3.77 -34.88 -14.82
CA THR A 172 -3.90 -36.25 -15.30
C THR A 172 -2.99 -36.38 -16.51
N GLU A 173 -1.95 -37.20 -16.38
CA GLU A 173 -1.13 -37.62 -17.50
C GLU A 173 -2.04 -38.24 -18.57
N VAL A 174 -2.17 -37.52 -19.69
CA VAL A 174 -2.78 -38.03 -20.91
C VAL A 174 -1.77 -38.99 -21.53
N HIS A 175 -2.00 -40.29 -21.37
CA HIS A 175 -1.28 -41.31 -22.12
C HIS A 175 -1.70 -41.26 -23.60
N PRO A 176 -0.74 -41.38 -24.54
CA PRO A 176 -0.96 -41.30 -25.99
C PRO A 176 -1.72 -42.50 -26.57
#